data_AF-A0A0A3Y6M5-F1
#
_entry.id   AF-A0A0A3Y6M5-F1
#
_cell.length_a   1.000
_cell.length_b   1.000
_cell.length_c   1.000
_cell.angle_alpha   90.00
_cell.angle_beta   90.00
_cell.angle_gamma   90.00
#
_symmetry.space_group_name_H-M   'P 1'
#
loop_
_entity.id
_entity.type
_entity.pdbx_description
1 polymer ?
#
loop_
_entity_poly.entity_id
_entity_poly.type
_entity_poly.pdbx_seq_one_letter_code
_entity_poly.pdbx_strand_id
1 'polypeptide(L)'
;MSAANNVNPPVVFTQDELGWVSWIDPLPEAELTERHFAGLVDRSRAKSEYFRLLVRDPEVLEARTKTDKDIFYNVADGLPRAERELAAAATSRYNGCIYCASVHARFASTYSKRRDDVQRLLDEGVKADLGERWNAVVKASVALAATPIAFGAENIAELRRAGLDDAEIVDVINGASFFNWANRLMLSLGEPSK
;
A
#
# COMPACT_ATOMS: atom_id res chain seq x y z
N MET A 1 30.30 -0.37 -5.03
CA MET A 1 30.03 -1.11 -3.78
C MET A 1 28.59 -0.80 -3.40
N SER A 2 27.71 -1.79 -3.46
CA SER A 2 26.25 -1.60 -3.28
C SER A 2 25.95 -1.06 -1.88
N ALA A 3 24.95 -0.16 -1.80
CA ALA A 3 24.43 0.42 -0.56
C ALA A 3 23.87 -0.60 0.45
N ALA A 4 23.76 -1.88 0.07
CA ALA A 4 23.19 -2.95 0.88
C ALA A 4 23.94 -3.28 2.18
N ASN A 5 25.18 -2.81 2.38
CA ASN A 5 26.02 -3.26 3.50
C ASN A 5 25.82 -2.51 4.83
N ASN A 6 24.85 -1.58 4.96
CA ASN A 6 24.66 -0.82 6.21
C ASN A 6 23.21 -0.40 6.52
N VAL A 7 22.22 -1.16 6.04
CA VAL A 7 20.81 -0.88 6.34
C VAL A 7 20.45 -1.44 7.72
N ASN A 8 19.82 -0.63 8.56
CA ASN A 8 19.23 -1.06 9.83
C ASN A 8 17.71 -1.19 9.64
N PRO A 9 17.21 -2.34 9.15
CA PRO A 9 15.80 -2.48 8.84
C PRO A 9 14.95 -2.48 10.10
N PRO A 10 13.76 -1.84 10.08
CA PRO A 10 12.79 -2.01 11.15
C PRO A 10 12.33 -3.47 11.24
N VAL A 11 12.24 -4.00 12.46
CA VAL A 11 11.80 -5.37 12.75
C VAL A 11 10.39 -5.44 13.33
N VAL A 12 9.74 -4.29 13.49
CA VAL A 12 8.37 -4.16 13.97
C VAL A 12 7.57 -3.27 13.03
N PHE A 13 6.28 -3.56 12.90
CA PHE A 13 5.35 -2.67 12.22
C PHE A 13 5.21 -1.37 13.02
N THR A 14 5.15 -0.24 12.31
CA THR A 14 5.11 1.09 12.93
C THR A 14 4.28 2.05 12.08
N GLN A 15 3.86 3.17 12.66
CA GLN A 15 3.34 4.33 11.93
C GLN A 15 4.41 5.42 11.76
N ASP A 16 5.67 5.17 12.09
CA ASP A 16 6.76 6.12 11.86
C ASP A 16 7.11 6.19 10.38
N GLU A 17 7.60 7.34 9.93
CA GLU A 17 8.13 7.45 8.58
C GLU A 17 9.39 6.60 8.42
N LEU A 18 9.47 5.85 7.33
CA LEU A 18 10.56 4.94 7.02
C LEU A 18 11.18 5.33 5.68
N GLY A 19 12.48 5.05 5.54
CA GLY A 19 13.14 4.99 4.25
C GLY A 19 12.96 3.63 3.58
N TRP A 20 13.40 3.53 2.33
CA TRP A 20 13.48 2.27 1.59
C TRP A 20 14.73 2.31 0.71
N VAL A 21 15.48 1.22 0.74
CA VAL A 21 16.75 1.09 0.02
C VAL A 21 16.61 -0.02 -1.00
N SER A 22 17.04 0.23 -2.24
CA SER A 22 16.99 -0.77 -3.30
C SER A 22 18.19 -1.71 -3.30
N TRP A 23 17.97 -2.95 -3.76
CA TRP A 23 19.02 -3.92 -4.04
C TRP A 23 19.68 -3.71 -5.41
N ILE A 24 18.98 -3.04 -6.32
CA ILE A 24 19.46 -2.63 -7.64
C ILE A 24 19.62 -1.12 -7.64
N ASP A 25 20.74 -0.61 -8.16
CA ASP A 25 21.00 0.82 -8.21
C ASP A 25 19.89 1.54 -9.02
N PRO A 26 19.20 2.52 -8.40
CA PRO A 26 18.20 3.31 -9.08
C PRO A 26 18.86 4.23 -10.11
N LEU A 27 18.13 4.67 -11.14
CA LEU A 27 18.68 5.65 -12.08
C LEU A 27 19.06 6.94 -11.32
N PRO A 28 20.22 7.56 -11.58
CA PRO A 28 20.55 8.86 -11.01
C PRO A 28 19.54 9.93 -11.47
N GLU A 29 19.21 10.86 -10.57
CA GLU A 29 18.21 11.90 -10.87
C GLU A 29 18.62 12.77 -12.08
N ALA A 30 19.93 13.01 -12.24
CA ALA A 30 20.51 13.74 -13.36
C ALA A 30 20.43 13.01 -14.72
N GLU A 31 20.17 11.70 -14.72
CA GLU A 31 20.04 10.88 -15.94
C GLU A 31 18.57 10.68 -16.35
N LEU A 32 17.62 11.27 -15.63
CA LEU A 32 16.21 11.18 -15.97
C LEU A 32 15.89 11.99 -17.23
N THR A 33 15.25 11.33 -18.19
CA THR A 33 14.77 11.94 -19.43
C THR A 33 13.32 12.41 -19.28
N GLU A 34 12.81 13.18 -20.23
CA GLU A 34 11.38 13.55 -20.25
C GLU A 34 10.46 12.32 -20.31
N ARG A 35 10.88 11.24 -20.99
CA ARG A 35 10.15 9.95 -20.97
C ARG A 35 10.10 9.36 -19.56
N HIS A 36 11.20 9.43 -18.81
CA HIS A 36 11.21 9.00 -17.40
C HIS A 36 10.29 9.87 -16.54
N PHE A 37 10.31 11.19 -16.72
CA PHE A 37 9.43 12.10 -15.97
C PHE A 37 7.95 11.90 -16.30
N ALA A 38 7.59 11.57 -17.54
CA ALA A 38 6.24 11.16 -17.91
C ALA A 38 5.81 9.90 -17.12
N GLY A 39 6.69 8.89 -17.05
CA GLY A 39 6.45 7.66 -16.27
C GLY A 39 6.25 7.90 -14.77
N LEU A 40 6.95 8.88 -14.20
CA LEU A 40 6.77 9.26 -12.79
C LEU A 40 5.40 9.91 -12.51
N VAL A 41 4.76 10.50 -13.53
CA VAL A 41 3.52 11.33 -13.47
C VAL A 41 3.65 12.59 -12.61
N ASP A 42 4.46 12.54 -11.57
CA ASP A 42 4.78 13.60 -10.63
C ASP A 42 6.30 13.67 -10.49
N ARG A 43 6.88 14.78 -10.95
CA ARG A 43 8.34 14.98 -10.95
C ARG A 43 8.95 14.87 -9.55
N SER A 44 8.20 15.17 -8.49
CA SER A 44 8.71 15.06 -7.10
C SER A 44 9.08 13.63 -6.70
N ARG A 45 8.52 12.61 -7.38
CA ARG A 45 8.84 11.20 -7.16
C ARG A 45 10.25 10.82 -7.61
N ALA A 46 10.93 11.66 -8.39
CA ALA A 46 12.34 11.49 -8.68
C ALA A 46 13.20 11.43 -7.41
N LYS A 47 12.75 12.01 -6.29
CA LYS A 47 13.47 11.94 -5.01
C LYS A 47 13.44 10.55 -4.36
N SER A 48 12.53 9.66 -4.79
CA SER A 48 12.38 8.33 -4.22
C SER A 48 13.23 7.30 -4.97
N GLU A 49 14.04 6.54 -4.23
CA GLU A 49 14.83 5.44 -4.81
C GLU A 49 13.94 4.40 -5.51
N TYR A 50 12.81 4.05 -4.89
CA TYR A 50 11.86 3.10 -5.46
C TYR A 50 11.33 3.54 -6.82
N PHE A 51 10.88 4.79 -6.93
CA PHE A 51 10.37 5.31 -8.20
C PHE A 51 11.48 5.47 -9.24
N ARG A 52 12.69 5.89 -8.85
CA ARG A 52 13.86 5.94 -9.77
C ARG A 52 14.33 4.55 -10.21
N LEU A 53 14.08 3.50 -9.44
CA LEU A 53 14.33 2.14 -9.88
C LEU A 53 13.27 1.68 -10.89
N LEU A 54 11.99 1.88 -10.59
CA LEU A 54 10.90 1.43 -11.46
C LEU A 54 10.82 2.21 -12.79
N VAL A 55 11.33 3.45 -12.84
CA VAL A 55 11.28 4.27 -14.07
C VAL A 55 12.16 3.72 -15.19
N ARG A 56 12.91 2.63 -14.95
CA ARG A 56 13.53 1.83 -16.01
C ARG A 56 12.49 1.22 -16.98
N ASP A 57 11.25 1.05 -16.54
CA ASP A 57 10.08 0.74 -17.37
C ASP A 57 9.02 1.86 -17.21
N PRO A 58 9.17 3.00 -17.94
CA PRO A 58 8.40 4.21 -17.70
C PRO A 58 6.90 4.03 -17.90
N GLU A 59 6.49 3.27 -18.90
CA GLU A 59 5.08 3.09 -19.25
C GLU A 59 4.36 2.22 -18.20
N VAL A 60 5.02 1.16 -17.70
CA VAL A 60 4.50 0.37 -16.58
C VAL A 60 4.41 1.23 -15.32
N LEU A 61 5.43 2.05 -15.05
CA LEU A 61 5.41 2.97 -13.90
C LEU A 61 4.30 4.01 -14.02
N GLU A 62 4.04 4.52 -15.22
CA GLU A 62 2.98 5.49 -15.47
C GLU A 62 1.62 4.90 -15.13
N ALA A 63 1.33 3.71 -15.66
CA ALA A 63 0.08 2.99 -15.40
C ALA A 63 -0.10 2.72 -13.91
N ARG A 64 0.91 2.14 -13.25
CA ARG A 64 0.96 1.94 -11.79
C ARG A 64 0.62 3.21 -11.03
N THR A 65 1.22 4.31 -11.45
CA THR A 65 1.15 5.57 -10.72
C THR A 65 -0.18 6.29 -10.90
N LYS A 66 -0.79 6.18 -12.08
CA LYS A 66 -2.16 6.65 -12.31
C LYS A 66 -3.17 5.81 -11.53
N THR A 67 -3.02 4.49 -11.53
CA THR A 67 -3.88 3.59 -10.73
C THR A 67 -3.81 3.91 -9.24
N ASP A 68 -2.61 4.10 -8.69
CA ASP A 68 -2.40 4.53 -7.29
C ASP A 68 -3.09 5.87 -6.99
N LYS A 69 -2.88 6.86 -7.85
CA LYS A 69 -3.52 8.17 -7.69
C LYS A 69 -5.04 8.07 -7.71
N ASP A 70 -5.60 7.31 -8.65
CA ASP A 70 -7.04 7.12 -8.74
C ASP A 70 -7.59 6.42 -7.50
N ILE A 71 -6.98 5.30 -7.09
CA ILE A 71 -7.40 4.56 -5.90
C ILE A 71 -7.42 5.46 -4.67
N PHE A 72 -6.41 6.29 -4.39
CA PHE A 72 -6.34 7.02 -3.11
C PHE A 72 -6.87 8.45 -3.13
N TYR A 73 -6.95 9.10 -4.28
CA TYR A 73 -7.32 10.52 -4.39
C TYR A 73 -8.64 10.76 -5.10
N ASN A 74 -9.27 9.72 -5.65
CA ASN A 74 -10.64 9.84 -6.12
C ASN A 74 -11.58 9.99 -4.91
N VAL A 75 -12.15 11.19 -4.78
CA VAL A 75 -13.09 11.58 -3.71
C VAL A 75 -14.51 11.75 -4.20
N ALA A 76 -14.77 11.48 -5.49
CA ALA A 76 -16.08 11.70 -6.08
C ALA A 76 -17.11 10.68 -5.57
N ASP A 77 -16.72 9.41 -5.48
CA ASP A 77 -17.60 8.28 -5.15
C ASP A 77 -16.83 7.15 -4.43
N GLY A 78 -17.58 6.16 -3.92
CA GLY A 78 -17.03 4.96 -3.31
C GLY A 78 -16.43 5.18 -1.93
N LEU A 79 -15.37 4.43 -1.59
CA LEU A 79 -14.86 4.43 -0.22
C LEU A 79 -14.20 5.76 0.18
N PRO A 80 -14.41 6.23 1.42
CA PRO A 80 -13.58 7.27 2.00
C PRO A 80 -12.11 6.86 2.03
N ARG A 81 -11.21 7.82 1.82
CA ARG A 81 -9.76 7.57 1.75
C ARG A 81 -9.24 6.73 2.92
N ALA A 82 -9.72 6.97 4.14
CA ALA A 82 -9.32 6.20 5.32
C ALA A 82 -9.46 4.68 5.15
N GLU A 83 -10.54 4.21 4.53
CA GLU A 83 -10.82 2.78 4.37
C GLU A 83 -10.06 2.18 3.19
N ARG A 84 -9.76 2.99 2.16
CA ARG A 84 -8.85 2.61 1.08
C ARG A 84 -7.43 2.39 1.62
N GLU A 85 -6.97 3.30 2.46
CA GLU A 85 -5.68 3.22 3.16
C GLU A 85 -5.67 2.04 4.15
N LEU A 86 -6.80 1.74 4.82
CA LEU A 86 -6.93 0.56 5.67
C LEU A 86 -6.78 -0.75 4.89
N ALA A 87 -7.41 -0.87 3.72
CA ALA A 87 -7.28 -2.06 2.86
C ALA A 87 -5.82 -2.30 2.44
N ALA A 88 -5.12 -1.22 2.08
CA ALA A 88 -3.69 -1.24 1.75
C ALA A 88 -2.80 -1.60 2.97
N ALA A 89 -3.09 -1.03 4.14
CA ALA A 89 -2.38 -1.30 5.38
C ALA A 89 -2.55 -2.75 5.83
N ALA A 90 -3.79 -3.28 5.81
CA ALA A 90 -4.10 -4.66 6.18
C ALA A 90 -3.41 -5.66 5.24
N THR A 91 -3.46 -5.40 3.93
CA THR A 91 -2.76 -6.21 2.91
C THR A 91 -1.25 -6.22 3.16
N SER A 92 -0.66 -5.05 3.38
CA SER A 92 0.78 -4.90 3.61
C SER A 92 1.22 -5.54 4.93
N ARG A 93 0.39 -5.41 5.97
CA ARG A 93 0.60 -6.03 7.28
C ARG A 93 0.53 -7.54 7.22
N TYR A 94 -0.34 -8.10 6.37
CA TYR A 94 -0.42 -9.52 6.11
C TYR A 94 0.78 -10.04 5.29
N ASN A 95 1.17 -9.30 4.25
CA ASN A 95 2.28 -9.66 3.35
C ASN A 95 3.67 -9.50 3.98
N GLY A 96 3.79 -8.93 5.19
CA GLY A 96 5.09 -8.70 5.83
C GLY A 96 5.80 -7.43 5.35
N CYS A 97 5.15 -6.56 4.59
CA CYS A 97 5.76 -5.35 4.05
C CYS A 97 5.69 -4.19 5.05
N ILE A 98 6.70 -4.07 5.92
CA ILE A 98 6.75 -3.04 6.98
C ILE A 98 6.70 -1.61 6.41
N TYR A 99 7.41 -1.33 5.30
CA TYR A 99 7.37 -0.01 4.66
C TYR A 99 5.96 0.39 4.24
N CYS A 100 5.30 -0.45 3.43
CA CYS A 100 3.96 -0.16 2.94
C CYS A 100 2.94 -0.12 4.08
N ALA A 101 3.04 -1.04 5.04
CA ALA A 101 2.17 -1.02 6.21
C ALA A 101 2.30 0.31 6.97
N SER A 102 3.51 0.84 7.16
CA SER A 102 3.72 2.16 7.78
C SER A 102 3.06 3.30 7.00
N VAL A 103 3.35 3.41 5.69
CA VAL A 103 2.83 4.50 4.85
C VAL A 103 1.30 4.54 4.89
N HIS A 104 0.67 3.38 4.66
CA HIS A 104 -0.79 3.30 4.60
C HIS A 104 -1.45 3.39 5.98
N ALA A 105 -0.81 2.90 7.05
CA ALA A 105 -1.29 3.10 8.40
C ALA A 105 -1.29 4.59 8.79
N ARG A 106 -0.24 5.35 8.45
CA ARG A 106 -0.19 6.81 8.70
C ARG A 106 -1.34 7.54 8.04
N PHE A 107 -1.61 7.24 6.78
CA PHE A 107 -2.73 7.86 6.06
C PHE A 107 -4.08 7.39 6.60
N ALA A 108 -4.26 6.09 6.85
CA ALA A 108 -5.48 5.56 7.47
C ALA A 108 -5.78 6.28 8.80
N SER A 109 -4.78 6.44 9.68
CA SER A 109 -4.89 7.20 10.93
C SER A 109 -5.24 8.66 10.71
N THR A 110 -4.58 9.30 9.74
CA THR A 110 -4.76 10.73 9.45
C THR A 110 -6.17 11.03 8.95
N TYR A 111 -6.72 10.21 8.05
CA TYR A 111 -8.03 10.43 7.45
C TYR A 111 -9.18 9.92 8.31
N SER A 112 -8.99 8.85 9.08
CA SER A 112 -10.03 8.33 9.99
C SER A 112 -10.10 9.04 11.34
N LYS A 113 -8.98 9.64 11.78
CA LYS A 113 -8.76 10.06 13.17
C LYS A 113 -8.79 8.91 14.19
N ARG A 114 -8.64 7.66 13.74
CA ARG A 114 -8.65 6.44 14.56
C ARG A 114 -7.24 5.86 14.75
N ARG A 115 -6.32 6.69 15.24
CA ARG A 115 -4.90 6.31 15.35
C ARG A 115 -4.67 5.03 16.16
N ASP A 116 -5.37 4.88 17.28
CA ASP A 116 -5.18 3.76 18.20
C ASP A 116 -5.69 2.44 17.62
N ASP A 117 -6.79 2.47 16.86
CA ASP A 117 -7.30 1.28 16.16
C ASP A 117 -6.32 0.85 15.06
N VAL A 118 -5.79 1.81 14.29
CA VAL A 118 -4.77 1.49 13.28
C VAL A 118 -3.48 0.97 13.93
N GLN A 119 -3.08 1.51 15.09
CA GLN A 119 -1.93 0.98 15.82
C GLN A 119 -2.17 -0.46 16.28
N ARG A 120 -3.39 -0.77 16.76
CA ARG A 120 -3.78 -2.12 17.16
C ARG A 120 -3.67 -3.12 16.01
N LEU A 121 -4.07 -2.73 14.78
CA LEU A 121 -3.88 -3.56 13.58
C LEU A 121 -2.40 -3.90 13.35
N LEU A 122 -1.48 -2.97 13.59
CA LEU A 122 -0.06 -3.19 13.41
C LEU A 122 0.51 -4.12 14.49
N ASP A 123 0.17 -3.85 15.75
CA ASP A 123 0.71 -4.54 16.92
C ASP A 123 0.16 -5.96 17.06
N GLU A 124 -1.17 -6.11 17.01
CA GLU A 124 -1.87 -7.39 17.20
C GLU A 124 -2.06 -8.16 15.89
N GLY A 125 -1.90 -7.47 14.75
CA GLY A 125 -2.04 -8.03 13.41
C GLY A 125 -3.47 -8.02 12.87
N VAL A 126 -3.67 -8.69 11.74
CA VAL A 126 -4.92 -8.61 10.96
C VAL A 126 -6.15 -9.27 11.58
N LYS A 127 -6.03 -9.76 12.81
CA LYS A 127 -7.14 -10.29 13.62
C LYS A 127 -7.56 -9.35 14.75
N ALA A 128 -6.91 -8.19 14.88
CA ALA A 128 -7.30 -7.15 15.82
C ALA A 128 -8.77 -6.75 15.63
N ASP A 129 -9.48 -6.50 16.73
CA ASP A 129 -10.84 -5.97 16.66
C ASP A 129 -10.81 -4.44 16.51
N LEU A 130 -11.27 -3.98 15.34
CA LEU A 130 -11.36 -2.58 14.91
C LEU A 130 -12.81 -2.12 14.72
N GLY A 131 -13.79 -2.93 15.16
CA GLY A 131 -15.22 -2.72 14.91
C GLY A 131 -15.69 -3.32 13.58
N GLU A 132 -17.00 -3.61 13.52
CA GLU A 132 -17.63 -4.45 12.49
C GLU A 132 -17.23 -4.09 11.05
N ARG A 133 -17.34 -2.81 10.67
CA ARG A 133 -17.04 -2.36 9.31
C ARG A 133 -15.57 -2.51 8.94
N TRP A 134 -14.66 -2.09 9.81
CA TRP A 134 -13.22 -2.19 9.55
C TRP A 134 -12.74 -3.64 9.60
N ASN A 135 -13.32 -4.47 10.47
CA ASN A 135 -13.03 -5.91 10.49
C ASN A 135 -13.44 -6.58 9.17
N ALA A 136 -14.57 -6.19 8.58
CA ALA A 136 -14.99 -6.70 7.27
C ALA A 136 -14.01 -6.29 6.16
N VAL A 137 -13.58 -5.01 6.13
CA VAL A 137 -12.58 -4.51 5.16
C VAL A 137 -11.23 -5.24 5.31
N VAL A 138 -10.73 -5.39 6.54
CA VAL A 138 -9.48 -6.11 6.83
C VAL A 138 -9.59 -7.58 6.41
N LYS A 139 -10.67 -8.26 6.77
CA LYS A 139 -10.89 -9.68 6.42
C LYS A 139 -10.93 -9.89 4.91
N ALA A 140 -11.65 -9.04 4.18
CA ALA A 140 -11.71 -9.07 2.72
C ALA A 140 -10.32 -8.86 2.09
N SER A 141 -9.58 -7.86 2.55
CA SER A 141 -8.23 -7.53 2.07
C SER A 141 -7.25 -8.69 2.29
N VAL A 142 -7.30 -9.31 3.47
CA VAL A 142 -6.46 -10.45 3.84
C VAL A 142 -6.80 -11.70 3.03
N ALA A 143 -8.10 -11.98 2.83
CA ALA A 143 -8.52 -13.11 2.01
C ALA A 143 -7.95 -13.00 0.58
N LEU A 144 -8.03 -11.80 0.00
CA LEU A 144 -7.48 -11.53 -1.33
C LEU A 144 -5.95 -11.61 -1.36
N ALA A 145 -5.27 -11.18 -0.29
CA ALA A 145 -3.81 -11.22 -0.18
C ALA A 145 -3.23 -12.62 0.02
N ALA A 146 -3.89 -13.46 0.82
CA ALA A 146 -3.46 -14.82 1.09
C ALA A 146 -3.44 -15.66 -0.18
N THR A 147 -4.58 -15.72 -0.85
CA THR A 147 -4.74 -16.45 -2.11
C THR A 147 -6.09 -16.05 -2.72
N PRO A 148 -6.16 -15.72 -4.02
CA PRO A 148 -7.38 -15.17 -4.61
C PRO A 148 -8.58 -16.11 -4.52
N ILE A 149 -8.40 -17.45 -4.50
CA ILE A 149 -9.52 -18.40 -4.31
C ILE A 149 -10.11 -18.36 -2.88
N ALA A 150 -9.42 -17.78 -1.91
CA ALA A 150 -9.95 -17.59 -0.56
C ALA A 150 -10.95 -16.42 -0.48
N PHE A 151 -10.91 -15.49 -1.45
CA PHE A 151 -11.89 -14.42 -1.56
C PHE A 151 -13.09 -14.90 -2.39
N GLY A 152 -14.31 -14.66 -1.91
CA GLY A 152 -15.52 -15.09 -2.62
C GLY A 152 -16.80 -14.39 -2.18
N ALA A 153 -17.94 -14.98 -2.57
CA ALA A 153 -19.27 -14.41 -2.35
C ALA A 153 -19.56 -14.08 -0.87
N GLU A 154 -19.04 -14.86 0.06
CA GLU A 154 -19.21 -14.58 1.50
C GLU A 154 -18.50 -13.30 1.95
N ASN A 155 -17.32 -12.99 1.41
CA ASN A 155 -16.65 -11.72 1.73
C ASN A 155 -17.46 -10.53 1.20
N ILE A 156 -18.03 -10.65 0.00
CA ILE A 156 -18.93 -9.63 -0.57
C ILE A 156 -20.16 -9.46 0.32
N ALA A 157 -20.78 -10.56 0.76
CA ALA A 157 -21.94 -10.51 1.65
C ALA A 157 -21.61 -9.87 3.02
N GLU A 158 -20.43 -10.13 3.58
CA GLU A 158 -19.96 -9.50 4.81
C GLU A 158 -19.73 -8.00 4.66
N LEU A 159 -19.10 -7.55 3.56
CA LEU A 159 -18.91 -6.13 3.29
C LEU A 159 -20.27 -5.41 3.14
N ARG A 160 -21.24 -6.04 2.47
CA ARG A 160 -22.61 -5.51 2.38
C ARG A 160 -23.31 -5.41 3.73
N ARG A 161 -23.18 -6.42 4.59
CA ARG A 161 -23.72 -6.38 5.97
C ARG A 161 -23.08 -5.26 6.79
N ALA A 162 -21.80 -4.98 6.57
CA ALA A 162 -21.08 -3.84 7.12
C ALA A 162 -21.47 -2.47 6.49
N GLY A 163 -22.47 -2.45 5.61
CA GLY A 163 -23.03 -1.25 5.01
C GLY A 163 -22.23 -0.70 3.84
N LEU A 164 -21.37 -1.51 3.19
CA LEU A 164 -20.69 -1.08 1.97
C LEU A 164 -21.59 -1.29 0.74
N ASP A 165 -21.64 -0.29 -0.12
CA ASP A 165 -22.24 -0.39 -1.46
C ASP A 165 -21.28 -1.05 -2.48
N ASP A 166 -21.76 -1.20 -3.72
CA ASP A 166 -21.02 -1.87 -4.79
C ASP A 166 -19.71 -1.16 -5.16
N ALA A 167 -19.74 0.18 -5.20
CA ALA A 167 -18.56 0.98 -5.54
C ALA A 167 -17.53 0.90 -4.42
N GLU A 168 -17.97 1.00 -3.16
CA GLU A 168 -17.12 0.85 -1.99
C GLU A 168 -16.46 -0.54 -1.93
N ILE A 169 -17.19 -1.60 -2.26
CA ILE A 169 -16.64 -2.96 -2.32
C ILE A 169 -15.56 -3.08 -3.39
N VAL A 170 -15.79 -2.51 -4.58
CA VAL A 170 -14.78 -2.47 -5.65
C VAL A 170 -13.53 -1.71 -5.18
N ASP A 171 -13.67 -0.64 -4.42
CA ASP A 171 -12.53 0.10 -3.87
C ASP A 171 -11.73 -0.68 -2.83
N VAL A 172 -12.38 -1.48 -1.96
CA VAL A 172 -11.68 -2.41 -1.06
C VAL A 172 -10.81 -3.36 -1.88
N ILE A 173 -11.40 -3.96 -2.91
CA ILE A 173 -10.73 -4.95 -3.77
C ILE A 173 -9.58 -4.30 -4.54
N ASN A 174 -9.76 -3.09 -5.07
CA ASN A 174 -8.72 -2.34 -5.77
C ASN A 174 -7.55 -2.02 -4.85
N GLY A 175 -7.82 -1.49 -3.64
CA GLY A 175 -6.78 -1.19 -2.65
C GLY A 175 -5.98 -2.44 -2.27
N ALA A 176 -6.66 -3.53 -1.93
CA ALA A 176 -6.00 -4.79 -1.58
C ALA A 176 -5.25 -5.44 -2.75
N SER A 177 -5.81 -5.44 -3.96
CA SER A 177 -5.17 -5.99 -5.16
C SER A 177 -3.93 -5.21 -5.54
N PHE A 178 -4.03 -3.88 -5.55
CA PHE A 178 -2.92 -3.00 -5.89
C PHE A 178 -1.77 -3.17 -4.89
N PHE A 179 -2.06 -3.26 -3.59
CA PHE A 179 -1.01 -3.49 -2.60
C PHE A 179 -0.44 -4.90 -2.62
N ASN A 180 -1.21 -5.91 -3.04
CA ASN A 180 -0.62 -7.20 -3.34
C ASN A 180 0.45 -7.12 -4.43
N TRP A 181 0.16 -6.41 -5.52
CA TRP A 181 1.14 -6.21 -6.58
C TRP A 181 2.31 -5.33 -6.11
N ALA A 182 2.03 -4.20 -5.47
CA ALA A 182 3.05 -3.25 -5.03
C ALA A 182 3.97 -3.84 -3.94
N ASN A 183 3.42 -4.58 -2.96
CA ASN A 183 4.23 -5.23 -1.93
C ASN A 183 5.22 -6.23 -2.53
N ARG A 184 4.84 -6.95 -3.59
CA ARG A 184 5.74 -7.90 -4.26
C ARG A 184 6.95 -7.19 -4.84
N LEU A 185 6.79 -6.00 -5.43
CA LEU A 185 7.92 -5.19 -5.89
C LEU A 185 8.74 -4.63 -4.73
N MET A 186 8.07 -4.05 -3.73
CA MET A 186 8.72 -3.44 -2.56
C MET A 186 9.56 -4.43 -1.75
N LEU A 187 9.12 -5.69 -1.65
CA LEU A 187 9.79 -6.78 -0.92
C LEU A 187 10.83 -7.53 -1.75
N SER A 188 10.82 -7.41 -3.09
CA SER A 188 11.72 -8.15 -3.97
C SER A 188 12.80 -7.30 -4.64
N LEU A 189 12.72 -5.97 -4.49
CA LEU A 189 13.68 -5.03 -5.07
C LEU A 189 14.44 -4.23 -4.02
N GLY A 190 14.16 -4.45 -2.74
CA GLY A 190 14.74 -3.66 -1.65
C GLY A 190 14.14 -4.00 -0.29
N GLU A 191 14.47 -3.18 0.70
CA GLU A 191 14.03 -3.36 2.07
C GLU A 191 13.80 -2.02 2.78
N PRO A 192 12.93 -1.96 3.81
CA PRO A 192 12.75 -0.75 4.61
C PRO A 192 14.04 -0.36 5.36
N SER A 193 14.24 0.94 5.54
CA SER A 193 15.25 1.50 6.43
C SER A 193 14.62 2.43 7.45
N LYS A 194 15.25 2.58 8.61
CA LYS A 194 14.95 3.67 9.54
C LYS A 194 15.55 4.99 9.06
#